data_AF-A0A9D1Y1K7-F1
#
_entry.id   AF-A0A9D1Y1K7-F1
#
_cell.length_a   1.000
_cell.length_b   1.000
_cell.length_c   1.000
_cell.angle_alpha   90.00
_cell.angle_beta   90.00
_cell.angle_gamma   90.00
#
_symmetry.space_group_name_H-M   'P 1'
#
loop_
_entity.id
_entity.type
_entity.pdbx_description
1 polymer ?
#
loop_
_entity_poly.entity_id
_entity_poly.type
_entity_poly.pdbx_seq_one_letter_code
_entity_poly.pdbx_strand_id
1 'polypeptide(L)'
;MSDDERRAARPQSMARLYRQALILVGALCVAATLAAATALFQRGYAERVDDTLQRMCAALAAGYQAQGADDPAGLAALLPDAQLRCTLIDADGDVLYDNQAGGALPNHADRPEVAAALQNGSGAATRESETMDRETHYAALRVDTPAGAQVLRVAQDVDSIWGLSADTLPLLLGAAVLILAGAALLSAWLTRRLVRPIDRLAEHLDTIEADVPYEELIPLARTVQTDRKLREDNETMRREFTANVSHELKTPLTSISGYAELIESGMAKPGDVPAFAARIHKEAR
;
A
#
# COMPACT_ATOMS: atom_id res chain seq x y z
N MET A 1 -19.36 -27.84 12.78
CA MET A 1 -18.92 -26.69 11.97
C MET A 1 -19.31 -25.41 12.66
N SER A 2 -18.35 -24.72 13.28
CA SER A 2 -18.53 -23.44 13.96
C SER A 2 -18.81 -22.31 12.96
N ASP A 3 -19.41 -21.20 13.39
CA ASP A 3 -19.68 -20.05 12.51
C ASP A 3 -18.42 -19.42 11.91
N ASP A 4 -17.26 -19.61 12.55
CA ASP A 4 -15.94 -19.22 12.02
C ASP A 4 -15.48 -20.10 10.84
N GLU A 5 -15.73 -21.42 10.92
CA GLU A 5 -15.45 -22.34 9.80
C GLU A 5 -16.35 -22.07 8.59
N ARG A 6 -17.61 -21.63 8.83
CA ARG A 6 -18.53 -21.22 7.76
C ARG A 6 -18.15 -19.86 7.13
N ARG A 7 -17.52 -18.95 7.88
CA ARG A 7 -16.98 -17.69 7.35
C ARG A 7 -15.72 -17.90 6.52
N ALA A 8 -14.85 -18.83 6.91
CA ALA A 8 -13.65 -19.20 6.17
C ALA A 8 -13.96 -19.88 4.81
N ALA A 9 -15.09 -20.59 4.71
CA ALA A 9 -15.46 -21.37 3.53
C ALA A 9 -16.19 -20.58 2.41
N ARG A 10 -16.47 -19.28 2.59
CA ARG A 10 -17.12 -18.48 1.54
C ARG A 10 -16.09 -17.99 0.52
N PRO A 11 -16.20 -18.35 -0.77
CA PRO A 11 -15.29 -17.86 -1.79
C PRO A 11 -15.35 -16.33 -1.84
N GLN A 12 -14.20 -15.69 -1.69
CA GLN A 12 -14.09 -14.23 -1.77
C GLN A 12 -14.22 -13.79 -3.22
N SER A 13 -14.93 -12.67 -3.45
CA SER A 13 -15.02 -12.09 -4.79
C SER A 13 -13.64 -11.60 -5.24
N MET A 14 -13.21 -12.04 -6.42
CA MET A 14 -11.94 -11.63 -7.04
C MET A 14 -11.81 -10.10 -7.10
N ALA A 15 -12.90 -9.38 -7.36
CA ALA A 15 -12.94 -7.92 -7.37
C ALA A 15 -12.58 -7.29 -6.02
N ARG A 16 -12.98 -7.91 -4.89
CA ARG A 16 -12.66 -7.41 -3.55
C ARG A 16 -11.19 -7.65 -3.22
N LEU A 17 -10.69 -8.86 -3.50
CA LEU A 17 -9.30 -9.24 -3.29
C LEU A 17 -8.34 -8.34 -4.09
N TYR A 18 -8.56 -8.19 -5.39
CA TYR A 18 -7.73 -7.31 -6.24
C TYR A 18 -7.76 -5.86 -5.78
N ARG A 19 -8.93 -5.35 -5.39
CA ARG A 19 -9.05 -3.97 -4.90
C ARG A 19 -8.26 -3.76 -3.61
N GLN A 20 -8.42 -4.66 -2.64
CA GLN A 20 -7.70 -4.58 -1.37
C GLN A 20 -6.19 -4.72 -1.57
N ALA A 21 -5.75 -5.68 -2.39
CA ALA A 21 -4.34 -5.90 -2.68
C ALA A 21 -3.69 -4.68 -3.34
N LEU A 22 -4.32 -4.08 -4.36
CA LEU A 22 -3.80 -2.89 -5.04
C LEU A 22 -3.70 -1.68 -4.12
N ILE A 23 -4.71 -1.44 -3.29
CA ILE A 23 -4.67 -0.33 -2.31
C ILE A 23 -3.57 -0.57 -1.27
N LEU A 24 -3.43 -1.80 -0.78
CA LEU A 24 -2.44 -2.16 0.23
C LEU A 24 -1.01 -2.07 -0.32
N VAL A 25 -0.77 -2.56 -1.53
CA VAL A 25 0.52 -2.39 -2.23
C VAL A 25 0.82 -0.91 -2.45
N GLY A 26 -0.17 -0.12 -2.90
CA GLY A 26 -0.03 1.33 -3.06
C GLY A 26 0.37 2.02 -1.74
N ALA A 27 -0.32 1.69 -0.65
CA ALA A 27 -0.02 2.24 0.67
C ALA A 27 1.37 1.85 1.17
N LEU A 28 1.77 0.59 0.98
CA LEU A 28 3.12 0.11 1.33
C LEU A 28 4.20 0.83 0.53
N CYS A 29 4.01 1.03 -0.78
CA CYS A 29 4.95 1.77 -1.61
C CYS A 29 5.09 3.22 -1.16
N VAL A 30 3.98 3.90 -0.82
CA VAL A 30 4.01 5.27 -0.29
C VAL A 30 4.78 5.32 1.02
N ALA A 31 4.48 4.42 1.96
CA ALA A 31 5.16 4.37 3.26
C ALA A 31 6.66 4.08 3.10
N ALA A 32 7.04 3.14 2.25
CA ALA A 32 8.44 2.81 1.97
C ALA A 32 9.18 3.98 1.33
N THR A 33 8.56 4.68 0.37
CA THR A 33 9.16 5.85 -0.29
C THR A 33 9.34 7.01 0.68
N LEU A 34 8.34 7.25 1.55
CA LEU A 34 8.42 8.30 2.57
C LEU A 34 9.54 7.99 3.57
N ALA A 35 9.62 6.76 4.08
CA ALA A 35 10.67 6.33 4.99
C ALA A 35 12.07 6.44 4.36
N ALA A 36 12.22 6.02 3.10
CA ALA A 36 13.47 6.15 2.36
C ALA A 36 13.87 7.62 2.15
N ALA A 37 12.91 8.48 1.76
CA ALA A 37 13.15 9.91 1.59
C ALA A 37 13.58 10.57 2.90
N THR A 38 12.90 10.27 4.02
CA THR A 38 13.26 10.77 5.35
C THR A 38 14.65 10.31 5.76
N ALA A 39 14.99 9.03 5.57
CA ALA A 39 16.31 8.50 5.93
C ALA A 39 17.43 9.12 5.09
N LEU A 40 17.21 9.30 3.78
CA LEU A 40 18.17 9.96 2.88
C LEU A 40 18.35 11.43 3.24
N PHE A 41 17.25 12.12 3.58
CA PHE A 41 17.29 13.51 4.02
C PHE A 41 18.08 13.66 5.31
N GLN A 42 17.80 12.85 6.34
CA GLN A 42 18.52 12.89 7.62
C GLN A 42 20.02 12.66 7.44
N ARG A 43 20.42 11.65 6.66
CA ARG A 43 21.85 11.37 6.37
C ARG A 43 22.51 12.52 5.63
N GLY A 44 21.89 12.98 4.54
CA GLY A 44 22.44 14.06 3.74
C GLY A 44 22.43 15.43 4.44
N TYR A 45 21.58 15.61 5.45
CA TYR A 45 21.53 16.83 6.24
C TYR A 45 22.66 16.91 7.25
N ALA A 46 22.92 15.83 8.02
CA ALA A 46 23.99 15.78 9.01
C ALA A 46 25.35 16.11 8.39
N GLU A 47 25.67 15.49 7.25
CA GLU A 47 26.93 15.76 6.52
C GLU A 47 27.04 17.21 6.05
N ARG A 48 25.94 17.83 5.62
CA ARG A 48 25.96 19.20 5.09
C ARG A 48 26.01 20.27 6.17
N VAL A 49 25.49 20.00 7.37
CA VAL A 49 25.44 21.00 8.44
C VAL A 49 26.82 21.33 8.95
N ASP A 50 27.65 20.33 9.22
CA ASP A 50 28.98 20.57 9.77
C ASP A 50 29.82 21.45 8.82
N ASP A 51 29.83 21.13 7.52
CA ASP A 51 30.48 21.92 6.47
C ASP A 51 29.90 23.34 6.33
N THR A 52 28.60 23.49 6.54
CA THR A 52 27.92 24.78 6.45
C THR A 52 28.25 25.65 7.65
N LEU A 53 28.18 25.09 8.87
CA LEU A 53 28.54 25.77 10.10
C LEU A 53 30.02 26.16 10.11
N GLN A 54 30.94 25.29 9.66
CA GLN A 54 32.35 25.65 9.54
C GLN A 54 32.57 26.82 8.58
N ARG A 55 31.91 26.83 7.41
CA ARG A 55 32.02 27.95 6.46
C ARG A 55 31.43 29.25 7.00
N MET A 56 30.29 29.19 7.70
CA MET A 56 29.71 30.34 8.38
C MET A 56 30.62 30.86 9.50
N CYS A 57 31.16 29.96 10.32
CA CYS A 57 32.11 30.28 11.37
C CYS A 57 33.37 30.96 10.82
N ALA A 58 33.93 30.44 9.73
CA ALA A 58 35.09 31.02 9.07
C ALA A 58 34.80 32.41 8.49
N ALA A 59 33.62 32.62 7.89
CA ALA A 59 33.21 33.91 7.37
C ALA A 59 33.02 34.95 8.49
N LEU A 60 32.38 34.58 9.59
CA LEU A 60 32.21 35.43 10.77
C LEU A 60 33.55 35.74 11.44
N ALA A 61 34.43 34.74 11.56
CA ALA A 61 35.77 34.91 12.11
C ALA A 61 36.61 35.89 11.28
N ALA A 62 36.58 35.76 9.95
CA ALA A 62 37.27 36.67 9.04
C ALA A 62 36.71 38.10 9.13
N GLY A 63 35.38 38.23 9.23
CA GLY A 63 34.73 39.53 9.46
C GLY A 63 35.12 40.16 10.79
N TYR A 64 35.19 39.36 11.84
CA TYR A 64 35.58 39.80 13.19
C TYR A 64 37.05 40.25 13.23
N GLN A 65 37.96 39.48 12.61
CA GLN A 65 39.35 39.88 12.43
C GLN A 65 39.52 41.16 11.62
N ALA A 66 38.71 41.35 10.58
CA ALA A 66 38.76 42.56 9.76
C ALA A 66 38.37 43.83 10.55
N GLN A 67 37.60 43.70 11.64
CA GLN A 67 37.26 44.79 12.55
C GLN A 67 38.31 45.02 13.66
N GLY A 68 39.43 44.28 13.64
CA GLY A 68 40.50 44.35 14.63
C GLY A 68 40.43 43.28 15.72
N ALA A 69 39.29 42.60 15.87
CA ALA A 69 39.05 41.57 16.89
C ALA A 69 39.34 42.01 18.34
N ASP A 70 39.13 43.30 18.62
CA ASP A 70 39.42 43.91 19.92
C ASP A 70 38.18 44.01 20.83
N ASP A 71 36.97 44.16 20.25
CA ASP A 71 35.71 44.32 20.99
C ASP A 71 34.76 43.16 20.73
N PRO A 72 34.40 42.35 21.75
CA PRO A 72 33.39 41.30 21.62
C PRO A 72 32.04 41.78 21.05
N ALA A 73 31.66 43.05 21.29
CA ALA A 73 30.42 43.61 20.76
C ALA A 73 30.45 43.84 19.23
N GLY A 74 31.64 43.94 18.62
CA GLY A 74 31.81 44.04 17.17
C GLY A 74 31.28 42.80 16.43
N LEU A 75 31.29 41.64 17.08
CA LEU A 75 30.70 40.42 16.53
C LEU A 75 29.19 40.58 16.32
N ALA A 76 28.48 41.28 17.21
CA ALA A 76 27.03 41.47 17.12
C ALA A 76 26.60 42.18 15.83
N ALA A 77 27.44 43.07 15.29
CA ALA A 77 27.18 43.78 14.03
C ALA A 77 27.38 42.91 12.77
N LEU A 78 28.07 41.77 12.90
CA LEU A 78 28.33 40.81 11.82
C LEU A 78 27.30 39.69 11.75
N LEU A 79 26.52 39.51 12.83
CA LEU A 79 25.54 38.44 12.90
C LEU A 79 24.41 38.72 11.90
N PRO A 80 24.11 37.80 10.98
CA PRO A 80 22.90 37.92 10.18
C PRO A 80 21.66 37.85 11.10
N ASP A 81 20.51 38.39 10.65
CA ASP A 81 19.19 38.22 11.30
C ASP A 81 18.79 36.72 11.48
N ALA A 82 19.58 35.80 10.94
CA ALA A 82 19.39 34.37 11.07
C ALA A 82 19.65 33.91 12.51
N GLN A 83 18.83 32.96 12.96
CA GLN A 83 18.80 32.35 14.30
C GLN A 83 20.06 31.53 14.69
N LEU A 84 21.24 31.86 14.15
CA LEU A 84 22.49 31.19 14.45
C LEU A 84 23.00 31.66 15.81
N ARG A 85 23.22 30.73 16.74
CA ARG A 85 23.83 31.07 18.03
C ARG A 85 25.33 31.22 17.83
N CYS A 86 25.88 32.34 18.26
CA CYS A 86 27.30 32.62 18.18
C CYS A 86 27.84 32.94 19.58
N THR A 87 28.94 32.30 19.93
CA THR A 87 29.64 32.46 21.21
C THR A 87 31.09 32.81 20.93
N LEU A 88 31.61 33.86 21.57
CA LEU A 88 33.02 34.20 21.60
C LEU A 88 33.61 33.76 22.94
N ILE A 89 34.71 33.04 22.89
CA ILE A 89 35.32 32.36 24.04
C ILE A 89 36.80 32.72 24.05
N ASP A 90 37.40 32.98 25.21
CA ASP A 90 38.85 33.20 25.31
C ASP A 90 39.66 31.88 25.36
N ALA A 91 40.98 32.00 25.51
CA ALA A 91 41.88 30.85 25.59
C ALA A 91 41.70 29.99 26.85
N ASP A 92 41.20 30.56 27.94
CA ASP A 92 40.95 29.89 29.21
C ASP A 92 39.55 29.25 29.25
N GLY A 93 38.72 29.51 28.24
CA GLY A 93 37.39 28.97 28.08
C GLY A 93 36.27 29.87 28.59
N ASP A 94 36.57 31.09 29.05
CA ASP A 94 35.55 32.01 29.53
C ASP A 94 34.79 32.64 28.35
N VAL A 95 33.47 32.74 28.51
CA VAL A 95 32.59 33.25 27.46
C VAL A 95 32.57 34.77 27.48
N LEU A 96 33.18 35.38 26.47
CA LEU A 96 33.27 36.83 26.29
C LEU A 96 31.97 37.43 25.73
N TYR A 97 31.27 36.66 24.88
CA TYR A 97 30.02 37.09 24.26
C TYR A 97 29.17 35.88 23.84
N ASP A 98 27.86 35.98 23.98
CA ASP A 98 26.89 35.06 23.39
C ASP A 98 25.65 35.84 22.98
N ASN A 99 25.15 35.61 21.77
CA ASN A 99 24.02 36.38 21.22
C ASN A 99 22.65 35.90 21.70
N GLN A 100 22.54 34.74 22.35
CA GLN A 100 21.27 34.16 22.78
C GLN A 100 21.20 33.93 24.31
N ALA A 101 22.33 33.95 25.01
CA ALA A 101 22.35 33.81 26.46
C ALA A 101 21.87 35.10 27.16
N GLY A 102 20.89 34.94 28.06
CA GLY A 102 20.40 36.03 28.92
C GLY A 102 21.20 36.26 30.20
N GLY A 103 22.38 35.63 30.36
CA GLY A 103 23.17 35.67 31.58
C GLY A 103 24.55 35.03 31.43
N ALA A 104 25.30 34.95 32.54
CA ALA A 104 26.63 34.37 32.57
C ALA A 104 26.59 32.87 32.24
N LEU A 105 27.45 32.44 31.32
CA LEU A 105 27.60 31.05 30.92
C LEU A 105 28.76 30.39 31.68
N PRO A 106 28.70 29.07 31.92
CA PRO A 106 29.83 28.34 32.48
C PRO A 106 31.02 28.38 31.51
N ASN A 107 32.22 28.13 32.04
CA ASN A 107 33.42 27.99 31.22
C ASN A 107 33.24 26.84 30.19
N HIS A 108 33.85 26.99 29.01
CA HIS A 108 33.70 26.12 27.84
C HIS A 108 35.00 25.44 27.39
N ALA A 109 36.07 25.51 28.18
CA ALA A 109 37.37 24.89 27.83
C ALA A 109 37.29 23.36 27.67
N ASP A 110 36.37 22.71 28.39
CA ASP A 110 36.14 21.26 28.35
C ASP A 110 35.35 20.80 27.11
N ARG A 111 34.78 21.73 26.35
CA ARG A 111 33.97 21.41 25.18
C ARG A 111 34.88 20.90 24.06
N PRO A 112 34.55 19.73 23.46
CA PRO A 112 35.42 19.10 22.47
C PRO A 112 35.66 20.00 21.25
N GLU A 113 34.65 20.77 20.81
CA GLU A 113 34.79 21.71 19.70
C GLU A 113 35.75 22.87 20.02
N VAL A 114 35.75 23.36 21.26
CA VAL A 114 36.60 24.49 21.71
C VAL A 114 38.04 24.02 21.89
N ALA A 115 38.22 22.89 22.57
CA ALA A 115 39.53 22.28 22.76
C ALA A 115 40.19 21.94 21.41
N ALA A 116 39.42 21.36 20.48
CA ALA A 116 39.92 21.07 19.13
C ALA A 116 40.27 22.34 18.36
N ALA A 117 39.46 23.41 18.44
CA ALA A 117 39.76 24.68 17.79
C ALA A 117 41.05 25.32 18.33
N LEU A 118 41.26 25.33 19.64
CA LEU A 118 42.50 25.87 20.24
C LEU A 118 43.75 25.09 19.80
N GLN A 119 43.65 23.77 19.70
CA GLN A 119 44.76 22.88 19.33
C GLN A 119 45.04 22.84 17.82
N ASN A 120 43.98 22.72 17.00
CA ASN A 120 44.08 22.41 15.57
C ASN A 120 43.68 23.59 14.66
N GLY A 121 43.21 24.69 15.22
CA GLY A 121 42.69 25.86 14.49
C GLY A 121 41.19 25.80 14.20
N SER A 122 40.60 24.60 14.13
CA SER A 122 39.15 24.41 14.02
C SER A 122 38.69 23.15 14.77
N GLY A 123 37.41 23.15 15.14
CA GLY A 123 36.77 22.03 15.82
C GLY A 123 35.29 21.95 15.45
N ALA A 124 34.73 20.75 15.53
CA ALA A 124 33.30 20.53 15.37
C ALA A 124 32.86 19.41 16.32
N ALA A 125 31.64 19.52 16.83
CA ALA A 125 31.04 18.49 17.68
C ALA A 125 29.52 18.56 17.59
N THR A 126 28.88 17.40 17.56
CA THR A 126 27.44 17.27 17.82
C THR A 126 27.27 16.75 19.23
N ARG A 127 26.59 17.52 20.07
CA ARG A 127 26.32 17.13 21.45
C ARG A 127 25.03 17.78 21.94
N GLU A 128 24.52 17.25 23.04
CA GLU A 128 23.43 17.88 23.76
C GLU A 128 23.93 19.19 24.42
N SER A 129 23.18 20.27 24.20
CA SER A 129 23.45 21.57 24.76
C SER A 129 23.00 21.60 26.21
N GLU A 130 23.94 21.63 27.16
CA GLU A 130 23.60 21.72 28.60
C GLU A 130 22.79 22.97 28.99
N THR A 131 22.80 24.00 28.16
CA THR A 131 22.02 25.23 28.41
C THR A 131 20.63 25.21 27.79
N MET A 132 20.41 24.37 26.77
CA MET A 132 19.17 24.34 26.00
C MET A 132 18.47 22.98 26.01
N ASP A 133 19.11 21.93 26.54
CA ASP A 133 18.63 20.54 26.60
C ASP A 133 18.22 19.98 25.22
N ARG A 134 19.06 20.25 24.21
CA ARG A 134 18.80 19.94 22.79
C ARG A 134 20.05 19.43 22.10
N GLU A 135 19.89 18.51 21.16
CA GLU A 135 20.98 18.11 20.28
C GLU A 135 21.34 19.29 19.35
N THR A 136 22.59 19.73 19.42
CA THR A 136 23.06 20.94 18.73
C THR A 136 24.36 20.61 18.00
N HIS A 137 24.47 21.07 16.76
CA HIS A 137 25.71 21.01 16.00
C HIS A 137 26.53 22.26 16.27
N TYR A 138 27.79 22.07 16.65
CA TYR A 138 28.74 23.13 16.95
C TYR A 138 29.89 23.10 15.96
N ALA A 139 30.27 24.28 15.46
CA ALA A 139 31.54 24.48 14.79
C ALA A 139 32.28 25.63 15.48
N ALA A 140 33.59 25.45 15.68
CA ALA A 140 34.45 26.40 16.35
C ALA A 140 35.71 26.66 15.51
N LEU A 141 36.14 27.91 15.49
CA LEU A 141 37.35 28.35 14.83
C LEU A 141 38.17 29.20 15.78
N ARG A 142 39.48 28.94 15.84
CA ARG A 142 40.40 29.80 16.57
C ARG A 142 40.63 31.09 15.79
N VAL A 143 40.60 32.18 16.52
CA VAL A 143 40.85 33.54 16.04
C VAL A 143 42.01 34.09 16.87
N ASP A 144 43.16 34.29 16.25
CA ASP A 144 44.28 34.96 16.91
C ASP A 144 44.04 36.48 16.88
N THR A 145 43.96 37.09 18.05
CA THR A 145 43.80 38.55 18.22
C THR A 145 45.04 39.15 18.91
N PRO A 146 45.22 40.48 18.85
CA PRO A 146 46.32 41.13 19.57
C PRO A 146 46.29 40.89 21.09
N ALA A 147 45.11 40.64 21.67
CA ALA A 147 44.90 40.38 23.09
C ALA A 147 45.12 38.91 23.49
N GLY A 148 45.15 37.99 22.53
CA GLY A 148 45.32 36.55 22.78
C GLY A 148 44.56 35.68 21.78
N ALA A 149 44.69 34.37 21.93
CA ALA A 149 43.86 33.43 21.16
C ALA A 149 42.43 33.47 21.70
N GLN A 150 41.46 33.60 20.79
CA GLN A 150 40.04 33.46 21.07
C GLN A 150 39.47 32.34 20.20
N VAL A 151 38.29 31.85 20.56
CA VAL A 151 37.53 30.87 19.80
C VAL A 151 36.17 31.47 19.48
N LEU A 152 35.90 31.61 18.18
CA LEU A 152 34.55 31.87 17.71
C LEU A 152 33.85 30.52 17.52
N ARG A 153 32.70 30.35 18.17
CA ARG A 153 31.85 29.18 18.04
C ARG A 153 30.50 29.57 17.46
N VAL A 154 30.04 28.83 16.46
CA VAL A 154 28.67 28.88 15.95
C VAL A 154 27.94 27.59 16.30
N ALA A 155 26.64 27.71 16.53
CA ALA A 155 25.80 26.59 16.91
C ALA A 155 24.43 26.69 16.24
N GLN A 156 23.91 25.53 15.83
CA GLN A 156 22.56 25.39 15.29
C GLN A 156 21.86 24.18 15.91
N ASP A 157 20.65 24.40 16.44
CA ASP A 157 19.83 23.37 17.05
C ASP A 157 19.24 22.41 16.00
N VAL A 158 19.21 21.13 16.33
CA VAL A 158 18.60 20.07 15.51
C VAL A 158 17.08 20.24 15.42
N ASP A 159 16.45 20.87 16.43
CA ASP A 159 15.01 21.13 16.44
C ASP A 159 14.55 22.09 15.35
N SER A 160 15.40 23.01 14.90
CA SER A 160 15.13 23.89 13.75
C SER A 160 14.87 23.07 12.46
N ILE A 161 15.43 21.86 12.39
CA ILE A 161 15.30 20.91 11.28
C ILE A 161 13.95 20.19 11.37
N TRP A 162 13.58 19.76 12.59
CA TRP A 162 12.25 19.21 12.85
C TRP A 162 11.15 20.27 12.65
N GLY A 163 11.44 21.55 12.91
CA GLY A 163 10.59 22.68 12.54
C GLY A 163 10.38 22.82 11.03
N LEU A 164 11.44 22.67 10.23
CA LEU A 164 11.34 22.56 8.76
C LEU A 164 10.50 21.34 8.32
N SER A 165 10.49 20.28 9.14
CA SER A 165 9.66 19.10 8.93
C SER A 165 8.18 19.40 9.15
N ALA A 166 7.83 20.28 10.10
CA ALA A 166 6.45 20.62 10.40
C ALA A 166 5.76 21.38 9.25
N ASP A 167 6.48 22.31 8.59
CA ASP A 167 5.95 23.04 7.42
C ASP A 167 5.87 22.17 6.16
N THR A 168 6.74 21.17 6.03
CA THR A 168 6.74 20.23 4.90
C THR A 168 5.78 19.04 5.10
N LEU A 169 5.41 18.74 6.35
CA LEU A 169 4.48 17.68 6.72
C LEU A 169 3.10 17.78 6.02
N PRO A 170 2.41 18.94 5.99
CA PRO A 170 1.11 19.03 5.31
C PRO A 170 1.22 18.75 3.80
N LEU A 171 2.34 19.13 3.16
CA LEU A 171 2.58 18.82 1.74
C LEU A 171 2.78 17.31 1.54
N LEU A 172 3.55 16.65 2.40
CA LEU A 172 3.78 15.20 2.35
C LEU A 172 2.49 14.41 2.61
N LEU A 173 1.70 14.83 3.60
CA LEU A 173 0.38 14.24 3.87
C LEU A 173 -0.57 14.44 2.69
N GLY A 174 -0.58 15.64 2.10
CA GLY A 174 -1.35 15.93 0.89
C GLY A 174 -0.94 15.03 -0.28
N ALA A 175 0.35 14.88 -0.53
CA ALA A 175 0.89 13.98 -1.55
C ALA A 175 0.52 12.52 -1.29
N ALA A 176 0.62 12.05 -0.04
CA ALA A 176 0.23 10.69 0.34
C ALA A 176 -1.26 10.43 0.10
N VAL A 177 -2.13 11.37 0.48
CA VAL A 177 -3.58 11.31 0.23
C VAL A 177 -3.87 11.26 -1.27
N LEU A 178 -3.19 12.09 -2.08
CA LEU A 178 -3.34 12.10 -3.53
C LEU A 178 -2.91 10.77 -4.17
N ILE A 179 -1.80 10.19 -3.72
CA ILE A 179 -1.34 8.88 -4.22
C ILE A 179 -2.33 7.78 -3.84
N LEU A 180 -2.81 7.76 -2.60
CA LEU A 180 -3.81 6.79 -2.15
C LEU A 180 -5.14 6.93 -2.92
N ALA A 181 -5.58 8.17 -3.17
CA ALA A 181 -6.75 8.43 -3.99
C ALA A 181 -6.54 7.95 -5.44
N GLY A 182 -5.38 8.25 -6.03
CA GLY A 182 -4.99 7.76 -7.35
C GLY A 182 -4.96 6.23 -7.43
N ALA A 183 -4.40 5.56 -6.42
CA ALA A 183 -4.37 4.10 -6.33
C ALA A 183 -5.79 3.51 -6.21
N ALA A 184 -6.67 4.13 -5.42
CA ALA A 184 -8.06 3.70 -5.31
C ALA A 184 -8.83 3.89 -6.64
N LEU A 185 -8.63 5.00 -7.34
CA LEU A 185 -9.23 5.28 -8.65
C LEU A 185 -8.73 4.29 -9.71
N LEU A 186 -7.41 4.08 -9.78
CA LEU A 186 -6.79 3.12 -10.69
C LEU A 186 -7.27 1.70 -10.40
N SER A 187 -7.35 1.32 -9.12
CA SER A 187 -7.87 0.03 -8.69
C SER A 187 -9.34 -0.16 -9.11
N ALA A 188 -10.19 0.85 -8.92
CA ALA A 188 -11.57 0.82 -9.35
C ALA A 188 -11.68 0.72 -10.89
N TRP A 189 -10.84 1.45 -11.63
CA TRP A 189 -10.79 1.39 -13.09
C TRP A 189 -10.36 0.01 -13.59
N LEU A 190 -9.28 -0.55 -13.04
CA LEU A 190 -8.75 -1.85 -13.43
C LEU A 190 -9.74 -2.98 -13.08
N THR A 191 -10.37 -2.92 -11.91
CA THR A 191 -11.42 -3.86 -11.51
C THR A 191 -12.60 -3.82 -12.48
N ARG A 192 -13.02 -2.62 -12.91
CA ARG A 192 -14.11 -2.46 -13.89
C ARG A 192 -13.74 -2.96 -15.28
N ARG A 193 -12.46 -2.86 -15.66
CA ARG A 193 -11.97 -3.25 -16.98
C ARG A 193 -11.65 -4.74 -17.08
N LEU A 194 -11.18 -5.38 -16.01
CA LEU A 194 -10.72 -6.77 -16.00
C LEU A 194 -11.71 -7.76 -15.36
N VAL A 195 -12.36 -7.39 -14.26
CA VAL A 195 -13.16 -8.35 -13.49
C VAL A 195 -14.63 -8.34 -13.92
N ARG A 196 -15.21 -7.16 -14.15
CA ARG A 196 -16.63 -7.05 -14.54
C ARG A 196 -17.02 -7.83 -15.80
N PRO A 197 -16.20 -7.88 -16.88
CA PRO A 197 -16.56 -8.68 -18.05
C PRO A 197 -16.65 -10.17 -17.75
N ILE A 198 -15.81 -10.69 -16.84
CA ILE A 198 -15.85 -12.08 -16.39
C ILE A 198 -17.14 -12.35 -15.59
N ASP A 199 -17.48 -11.45 -14.65
CA ASP A 199 -18.73 -11.57 -13.87
C ASP A 199 -19.96 -11.60 -14.79
N ARG A 200 -20.00 -10.73 -15.81
CA ARG A 200 -21.10 -10.70 -16.79
C ARG A 200 -21.20 -11.97 -17.62
N LEU A 201 -20.06 -12.54 -18.03
CA LEU A 201 -20.01 -13.81 -18.75
C LEU A 201 -20.58 -14.95 -17.89
N ALA A 202 -20.26 -14.96 -16.60
CA ALA A 202 -20.79 -15.93 -15.65
C ALA A 202 -22.31 -15.76 -15.40
N GLU A 203 -22.82 -14.53 -15.40
CA GLU A 203 -24.27 -14.29 -15.27
C GLU A 203 -25.07 -14.71 -16.51
N HIS A 204 -24.47 -14.64 -17.70
CA HIS A 204 -25.14 -14.90 -18.99
C HIS A 204 -24.56 -16.13 -19.71
N LEU A 205 -24.29 -17.19 -18.94
CA LEU A 205 -23.78 -18.46 -19.44
C LEU A 205 -24.69 -19.11 -20.50
N ASP A 206 -25.96 -18.73 -20.55
CA ASP A 206 -26.98 -19.24 -21.46
C ASP A 206 -26.88 -18.65 -22.88
N THR A 207 -26.18 -17.53 -23.07
CA THR A 207 -26.11 -16.79 -24.34
C THR A 207 -24.68 -16.48 -24.80
N ILE A 208 -23.71 -17.34 -24.48
CA ILE A 208 -22.27 -17.14 -24.81
C ILE A 208 -21.97 -17.29 -26.33
N GLU A 209 -22.95 -17.07 -27.21
CA GLU A 209 -22.80 -17.42 -28.62
C GLU A 209 -21.89 -16.48 -29.44
N ALA A 210 -21.40 -15.35 -28.89
CA ALA A 210 -20.54 -14.47 -29.70
C ALA A 210 -19.47 -13.63 -28.98
N ASP A 211 -19.59 -13.33 -27.68
CA ASP A 211 -18.77 -12.28 -27.06
C ASP A 211 -18.09 -12.74 -25.77
N VAL A 212 -17.04 -13.57 -25.93
CA VAL A 212 -16.15 -13.93 -24.81
C VAL A 212 -15.15 -12.79 -24.62
N PRO A 213 -15.09 -12.15 -23.43
CA PRO A 213 -14.34 -10.92 -23.22
C PRO A 213 -12.81 -11.07 -23.28
N TYR A 214 -12.29 -12.29 -23.13
CA TYR A 214 -10.86 -12.61 -23.15
C TYR A 214 -10.60 -13.87 -23.96
N GLU A 215 -9.52 -13.89 -24.73
CA GLU A 215 -9.14 -15.04 -25.56
C GLU A 215 -8.91 -16.30 -24.71
N GLU A 216 -8.33 -16.14 -23.53
CA GLU A 216 -8.03 -17.21 -22.58
C GLU A 216 -9.28 -17.90 -22.03
N LEU A 217 -10.45 -17.23 -22.10
CA LEU A 217 -11.72 -17.80 -21.65
C LEU A 217 -12.46 -18.56 -22.75
N ILE A 218 -12.03 -18.47 -24.02
CA ILE A 218 -12.70 -19.16 -25.15
C ILE A 218 -12.73 -20.69 -24.95
N PRO A 219 -11.63 -21.38 -24.56
CA PRO A 219 -11.66 -22.84 -24.36
C PRO A 219 -12.64 -23.26 -23.26
N LEU A 220 -12.69 -22.49 -22.16
CA LEU A 220 -13.62 -22.72 -21.06
C LEU A 220 -15.07 -22.53 -21.53
N ALA A 221 -15.36 -21.43 -22.23
CA ALA A 221 -16.69 -21.15 -22.78
C ALA A 221 -17.17 -22.29 -23.70
N ARG A 222 -16.32 -22.75 -24.62
CA ARG A 222 -16.64 -23.89 -25.51
C ARG A 222 -16.91 -25.18 -24.74
N THR A 223 -16.12 -25.46 -23.71
CA THR A 223 -16.29 -26.68 -22.89
C THR A 223 -17.64 -26.67 -22.19
N VAL A 224 -18.02 -25.54 -21.59
CA VAL A 224 -19.30 -25.39 -20.89
C VAL A 224 -20.49 -25.46 -21.86
N GLN A 225 -20.38 -24.83 -23.04
CA GLN A 225 -21.40 -24.95 -24.09
C GLN A 225 -21.56 -26.39 -24.58
N THR A 226 -20.46 -27.10 -24.79
CA THR A 226 -20.48 -28.51 -25.24
C THR A 226 -21.14 -29.41 -24.22
N ASP A 227 -20.80 -29.29 -22.92
CA ASP A 227 -21.41 -30.08 -21.85
C ASP A 227 -22.93 -29.83 -21.74
N ARG A 228 -23.34 -28.57 -21.87
CA ARG A 228 -24.77 -28.20 -21.84
C ARG A 228 -25.54 -28.79 -23.01
N LYS A 229 -25.03 -28.66 -24.23
CA LYS A 229 -25.65 -29.25 -25.42
C LYS A 229 -25.78 -30.76 -25.27
N LEU A 230 -24.73 -31.44 -24.80
CA LEU A 230 -24.77 -32.87 -24.48
C LEU A 230 -25.85 -33.21 -23.45
N ARG A 231 -26.03 -32.40 -22.40
CA ARG A 231 -27.07 -32.62 -21.38
C ARG A 231 -28.48 -32.42 -21.94
N GLU A 232 -28.69 -31.37 -22.72
CA GLU A 232 -29.98 -31.07 -23.35
C GLU A 232 -30.38 -32.15 -24.37
N ASP A 233 -29.43 -32.59 -25.21
CA ASP A 233 -29.63 -33.68 -26.16
C ASP A 233 -29.98 -34.98 -25.42
N ASN A 234 -29.26 -35.31 -24.34
CA ASN A 234 -29.54 -36.50 -23.52
C ASN A 234 -30.92 -36.43 -22.83
N GLU A 235 -31.31 -35.26 -22.32
CA GLU A 235 -32.61 -35.09 -21.70
C GLU A 235 -33.74 -35.21 -22.73
N THR A 236 -33.55 -34.67 -23.93
CA THR A 236 -34.49 -34.79 -25.05
C THR A 236 -34.65 -36.24 -25.49
N MET A 237 -33.53 -36.95 -25.74
CA MET A 237 -33.56 -38.38 -26.08
C MET A 237 -34.27 -39.21 -25.00
N ARG A 238 -34.02 -38.92 -23.71
CA ARG A 238 -34.69 -39.62 -22.61
C ARG A 238 -36.21 -39.38 -22.62
N ARG A 239 -36.64 -38.14 -22.88
CA ARG A 239 -38.08 -37.78 -22.95
C ARG A 239 -38.75 -38.47 -24.14
N GLU A 240 -38.13 -38.43 -25.33
CA GLU A 240 -38.64 -39.09 -26.53
C GLU A 240 -38.70 -40.61 -26.36
N PHE A 241 -37.65 -41.24 -25.82
CA PHE A 241 -37.65 -42.68 -25.54
C PHE A 241 -38.79 -43.05 -24.59
N THR A 242 -38.97 -42.30 -23.49
CA THR A 242 -40.03 -42.58 -22.52
C THR A 242 -41.42 -42.41 -23.13
N ALA A 243 -41.62 -41.37 -23.94
CA ALA A 243 -42.88 -41.12 -24.63
C ALA A 243 -43.18 -42.22 -25.66
N ASN A 244 -42.20 -42.59 -26.48
CA ASN A 244 -42.33 -43.61 -27.51
C ASN A 244 -42.58 -44.99 -26.89
N VAL A 245 -41.80 -45.40 -25.88
CA VAL A 245 -42.03 -46.67 -25.16
C VAL A 245 -43.42 -46.70 -24.52
N SER A 246 -43.87 -45.60 -23.92
CA SER A 246 -45.22 -45.52 -23.35
C SER A 246 -46.31 -45.68 -24.40
N HIS A 247 -46.13 -45.05 -25.57
CA HIS A 247 -47.07 -45.15 -26.68
C HIS A 247 -47.14 -46.57 -27.26
N GLU A 248 -45.99 -47.18 -27.51
CA GLU A 248 -45.88 -48.53 -28.06
C GLU A 248 -46.38 -49.61 -27.09
N LEU A 249 -46.28 -49.40 -25.77
CA LEU A 249 -46.78 -50.34 -24.77
C LEU A 249 -48.29 -50.17 -24.48
N LYS A 250 -48.83 -48.95 -24.56
CA LYS A 250 -50.24 -48.68 -24.23
C LYS A 250 -51.20 -49.41 -25.19
N THR A 251 -50.86 -49.47 -26.47
CA THR A 251 -51.68 -50.10 -27.51
C THR A 251 -51.89 -51.61 -27.29
N PRO A 252 -50.84 -52.44 -27.20
CA PRO A 252 -51.00 -53.87 -26.93
C PRO A 252 -51.61 -54.10 -25.55
N LEU A 253 -51.25 -53.32 -24.53
CA LEU A 253 -51.83 -53.47 -23.18
C LEU A 253 -53.34 -53.19 -23.16
N THR A 254 -53.81 -52.18 -23.89
CA THR A 254 -55.24 -51.88 -24.01
C THR A 254 -55.99 -53.02 -24.73
N SER A 255 -55.37 -53.60 -25.76
CA SER A 255 -55.90 -54.76 -26.48
C SER A 255 -55.99 -55.99 -25.56
N ILE A 256 -54.93 -56.30 -24.82
CA ILE A 256 -54.86 -57.40 -23.85
C ILE A 256 -55.94 -57.23 -22.77
N SER A 257 -56.00 -56.06 -22.12
CA SER A 257 -56.97 -55.77 -21.08
C SER A 257 -58.41 -55.85 -21.61
N GLY A 258 -58.69 -55.34 -22.81
CA GLY A 258 -60.02 -55.38 -23.40
C GLY A 258 -60.50 -56.81 -23.70
N TYR A 259 -59.63 -57.67 -24.26
CA TYR A 259 -59.98 -59.09 -24.44
C TYR A 259 -60.13 -59.83 -23.11
N ALA A 260 -59.30 -59.53 -22.11
CA ALA A 260 -59.38 -60.14 -20.79
C ALA A 260 -60.69 -59.77 -20.07
N GLU A 261 -61.10 -58.51 -20.13
CA GLU A 261 -62.34 -58.01 -19.52
C GLU A 261 -63.60 -58.62 -20.16
N LEU A 262 -63.61 -58.84 -21.47
CA LEU A 262 -64.70 -59.54 -22.17
C LEU A 262 -64.84 -61.01 -21.74
N ILE A 263 -63.73 -61.67 -21.43
CA ILE A 263 -63.73 -63.05 -20.89
C ILE A 263 -64.21 -63.03 -19.43
N GLU A 264 -63.68 -62.13 -18.60
CA GLU A 264 -63.99 -62.04 -17.16
C GLU A 264 -65.47 -61.72 -16.90
N SER A 265 -66.04 -60.78 -17.65
CA SER A 265 -67.44 -60.34 -17.52
C SER A 265 -68.47 -61.34 -18.06
N GLY A 266 -68.03 -62.43 -18.72
CA GLY A 266 -68.90 -63.42 -19.35
C GLY A 266 -69.60 -62.94 -20.63
N MET A 267 -69.20 -61.78 -21.17
CA MET A 267 -69.73 -61.25 -22.43
C MET A 267 -69.16 -61.99 -23.66
N ALA A 268 -68.03 -62.67 -23.52
CA ALA A 268 -67.47 -63.56 -24.54
C ALA A 268 -68.28 -64.86 -24.66
N LYS A 269 -68.66 -65.25 -25.87
CA LYS A 269 -69.31 -66.55 -26.12
C LYS A 269 -68.31 -67.68 -25.86
N PRO A 270 -68.73 -68.85 -25.33
CA PRO A 270 -67.80 -69.95 -25.01
C PRO A 270 -66.91 -70.41 -26.18
N GLY A 271 -67.38 -70.29 -27.42
CA GLY A 271 -66.58 -70.62 -28.62
C GLY A 271 -65.50 -69.60 -29.00
N ASP A 272 -65.61 -68.35 -28.54
CA ASP A 272 -64.70 -67.25 -28.90
C ASP A 272 -63.54 -67.10 -27.89
N VAL A 273 -63.65 -67.70 -26.71
CA VAL A 273 -62.63 -67.65 -25.63
C VAL A 273 -61.25 -68.14 -26.10
N PRO A 274 -61.10 -69.26 -26.83
CA PRO A 274 -59.79 -69.69 -27.34
C PRO A 274 -59.16 -68.65 -28.28
N ALA A 275 -59.98 -67.96 -29.09
CA ALA A 275 -59.52 -66.94 -30.02
C ALA A 275 -59.06 -65.67 -29.29
N PHE A 276 -59.78 -65.24 -28.25
CA PHE A 276 -59.38 -64.11 -27.41
C PHE A 276 -58.11 -64.41 -26.62
N ALA A 277 -57.98 -65.61 -26.04
CA ALA A 277 -56.75 -66.04 -25.37
C ALA A 277 -55.54 -66.07 -26.32
N ALA A 278 -55.73 -66.52 -27.57
CA ALA A 278 -54.68 -66.49 -28.58
C ALA A 278 -54.26 -65.05 -28.96
N ARG A 279 -55.21 -64.10 -29.02
CA ARG A 279 -54.91 -62.68 -29.28
C ARG A 279 -54.14 -62.04 -28.13
N ILE A 280 -54.54 -62.28 -26.88
CA ILE A 280 -53.79 -61.82 -25.70
C ILE A 280 -52.34 -62.33 -25.74
N HIS A 281 -52.14 -63.63 -25.98
CA HIS A 281 -50.80 -64.22 -26.06
C HIS A 281 -49.97 -63.66 -27.23
N LYS A 282 -50.61 -63.27 -28.34
CA LYS A 282 -49.93 -62.65 -29.48
C LYS A 282 -49.46 -61.23 -29.16
N GLU A 283 -50.29 -60.42 -28.50
CA GLU A 283 -49.96 -59.03 -28.13
C GLU A 283 -48.99 -58.94 -26.94
N ALA A 284 -48.88 -60.00 -26.13
CA ALA A 284 -47.97 -60.06 -24.98
C ALA A 284 -46.54 -60.52 -25.31
N ARG A 285 -46.27 -60.91 -26.57
CA ARG A 285 -44.96 -61.33 -27.08
C ARG A 285 -44.28 -60.21 -27.84
#